data_AF-A0A9E5KZM4-F1
#
_entry.id   AF-A0A9E5KZM4-F1
#
_cell.length_a   1.000
_cell.length_b   1.000
_cell.length_c   1.000
_cell.angle_alpha   90.00
_cell.angle_beta   90.00
_cell.angle_gamma   90.00
#
_symmetry.space_group_name_H-M   'P 1'
#
loop_
_entity.id
_entity.type
_entity.pdbx_description
1 polymer ?
#
loop_
_entity_poly.entity_id
_entity_poly.type
_entity_poly.pdbx_seq_one_letter_code
_entity_poly.pdbx_strand_id
1 'polypeptide(L)'
;ALECGRKEMPRFSEEVVSQLISYQWPGNVRELKNVIERAVYRSDSQVLEFLEFDPFKNPFDPIKEERSATVAKKEKLDLNCFDQARVELELSYLKQALLESGGNQKEAAKMLNLTYDQLRGLYRKYQDRL
;
A
#
# COMPACT_ATOMS: atom_id res chain seq x y z
N ALA A 1 10.95 -29.11 5.13
CA ALA A 1 12.38 -29.06 5.51
C ALA A 1 13.26 -29.66 4.41
N LEU A 2 13.12 -30.95 4.10
CA LEU A 2 13.87 -31.61 3.01
C LEU A 2 13.50 -31.06 1.61
N GLU A 3 12.20 -30.85 1.35
CA GLU A 3 11.70 -30.29 0.07
C GLU A 3 12.06 -28.81 -0.13
N CYS A 4 12.45 -28.08 0.92
CA CYS A 4 12.78 -26.65 0.89
C CYS A 4 14.29 -26.37 0.96
N GLY A 5 15.14 -27.39 0.84
CA GLY A 5 16.61 -27.23 0.80
C GLY A 5 17.28 -26.88 2.13
N ARG A 6 16.60 -27.03 3.29
CA ARG A 6 17.20 -26.74 4.61
C ARG A 6 17.88 -27.95 5.21
N LYS A 7 19.09 -27.76 5.74
CA LYS A 7 19.89 -28.78 6.45
C LYS A 7 19.30 -29.19 7.80
N GLU A 8 18.49 -28.33 8.42
CA GLU A 8 17.94 -28.55 9.76
C GLU A 8 16.42 -28.47 9.78
N MET A 9 15.77 -29.28 10.62
CA MET A 9 14.33 -29.22 10.82
C MET A 9 13.96 -28.00 11.67
N PRO A 10 13.11 -27.09 11.15
CA PRO A 10 12.63 -25.97 11.94
C PRO A 10 11.76 -26.48 13.09
N ARG A 11 11.88 -25.82 14.25
CA ARG A 11 11.05 -26.06 15.43
C ARG A 11 9.94 -25.03 15.47
N PHE A 12 8.78 -25.42 15.96
CA PHE A 12 7.66 -24.49 16.18
C PHE A 12 7.74 -23.92 17.60
N SER A 13 7.44 -22.63 17.77
CA SER A 13 7.17 -22.07 19.09
C SER A 13 5.83 -22.61 19.63
N GLU A 14 5.62 -22.57 20.95
CA GLU A 14 4.36 -23.00 21.58
C GLU A 14 3.17 -22.17 21.10
N GLU A 15 3.39 -20.89 20.82
CA GLU A 15 2.39 -19.97 20.25
C GLU A 15 1.97 -20.43 18.85
N VAL A 16 2.92 -20.80 18.01
CA VAL A 16 2.65 -21.29 16.66
C VAL A 16 1.89 -22.61 16.69
N VAL A 17 2.25 -23.53 17.59
CA VAL A 17 1.50 -24.79 17.77
C VAL A 17 0.05 -24.50 18.17
N SER A 18 -0.16 -23.56 19.10
CA SER A 18 -1.50 -23.17 19.53
C SER A 18 -2.33 -22.55 18.39
N GLN A 19 -1.70 -21.76 17.53
CA GLN A 19 -2.35 -21.20 16.33
C GLN A 19 -2.69 -22.28 15.30
N LEU A 20 -1.81 -23.26 15.07
CA LEU A 20 -2.07 -24.38 14.16
C LEU A 20 -3.26 -25.24 14.60
N ILE A 21 -3.41 -25.45 15.92
CA ILE A 21 -4.50 -26.26 16.50
C ILE A 21 -5.83 -25.50 16.47
N SER A 22 -5.81 -24.19 16.73
CA SER A 22 -7.02 -23.37 16.82
C SER A 22 -7.61 -22.96 15.46
N TYR A 23 -6.83 -23.06 14.38
CA TYR A 23 -7.28 -22.69 13.05
C TYR A 23 -8.22 -23.75 12.43
N GLN A 24 -9.29 -23.32 11.75
CA GLN A 24 -10.33 -24.22 11.25
C GLN A 24 -9.98 -24.93 9.93
N TRP A 25 -8.91 -24.54 9.24
CA TRP A 25 -8.40 -25.15 7.99
C TRP A 25 -9.49 -25.37 6.92
N PRO A 26 -10.15 -24.31 6.41
CA PRO A 26 -11.23 -24.43 5.43
C PRO A 26 -10.84 -25.17 4.14
N GLY A 27 -9.55 -25.21 3.78
CA GLY A 27 -9.04 -25.87 2.57
C GLY A 27 -8.29 -27.20 2.80
N ASN A 28 -8.52 -27.89 3.92
CA ASN A 28 -7.91 -29.18 4.26
C ASN A 28 -6.36 -29.13 4.40
N VAL A 29 -5.72 -30.32 4.44
CA VAL A 29 -4.26 -30.52 4.64
C VAL A 29 -3.37 -29.77 3.62
N ARG A 30 -3.91 -29.36 2.47
CA ARG A 30 -3.18 -28.53 1.49
C ARG A 30 -2.90 -27.12 2.01
N GLU A 31 -3.83 -26.50 2.74
CA GLU A 31 -3.60 -25.20 3.36
C GLU A 31 -2.52 -25.29 4.43
N LEU A 32 -2.57 -26.33 5.27
CA LEU A 32 -1.55 -26.60 6.27
C LEU A 32 -0.16 -26.72 5.63
N LYS A 33 -0.04 -27.51 4.55
CA LYS A 33 1.22 -27.63 3.78
C LYS A 33 1.68 -26.26 3.28
N ASN A 34 0.80 -25.50 2.61
CA ASN A 34 1.16 -24.20 2.03
C ASN A 34 1.55 -23.15 3.10
N VAL A 35 0.90 -23.15 4.27
CA VAL A 35 1.24 -22.24 5.39
C VAL A 35 2.59 -22.62 5.97
N ILE A 36 2.85 -23.91 6.21
CA ILE A 36 4.14 -24.38 6.73
C ILE A 36 5.27 -24.13 5.73
N GLU A 37 5.08 -24.43 4.44
CA GLU A 37 6.09 -24.18 3.41
C GLU A 37 6.47 -22.70 3.33
N ARG A 38 5.48 -21.79 3.37
CA ARG A 38 5.72 -20.34 3.39
C ARG A 38 6.43 -19.89 4.66
N ALA A 39 6.01 -20.39 5.82
CA ALA A 39 6.64 -20.07 7.10
C ALA A 39 8.11 -20.50 7.12
N VAL A 40 8.39 -21.73 6.66
CA VAL A 40 9.75 -22.26 6.55
C VAL A 40 10.57 -21.52 5.50
N TYR A 41 9.98 -21.07 4.39
CA TYR A 41 10.70 -20.29 3.39
C TYR A 41 11.08 -18.89 3.93
N ARG A 42 10.19 -18.26 4.69
CA ARG A 42 10.35 -16.88 5.15
C ARG A 42 11.20 -16.73 6.42
N SER A 43 11.26 -17.75 7.28
CA SER A 43 11.97 -17.65 8.56
C SER A 43 13.44 -18.01 8.43
N ASP A 44 14.39 -17.09 8.43
CA ASP A 44 15.82 -17.46 8.41
C ASP A 44 16.29 -18.15 9.72
N SER A 45 15.46 -18.12 10.77
CA SER A 45 15.70 -18.77 12.06
C SER A 45 15.25 -20.25 12.08
N GLN A 46 15.86 -21.01 13.00
CA GLN A 46 15.52 -22.40 13.29
C GLN A 46 14.16 -22.52 14.03
N VAL A 47 13.70 -21.45 14.68
CA VAL A 47 12.40 -21.42 15.38
C VAL A 47 11.40 -20.58 14.59
N LEU A 48 10.22 -21.17 14.34
CA LEU A 48 9.07 -20.50 13.74
C LEU A 48 8.25 -19.85 14.84
N GLU A 49 8.25 -18.51 14.85
CA GLU A 49 7.51 -17.70 15.83
C GLU A 49 6.19 -17.13 15.27
N PHE A 50 6.04 -17.06 13.94
CA PHE A 50 4.87 -16.46 13.31
C PHE A 50 4.38 -17.28 12.10
N LEU A 51 3.05 -17.39 11.96
CA LEU A 51 2.39 -18.01 10.83
C LEU A 51 1.46 -17.03 10.11
N GLU A 52 1.57 -16.97 8.78
CA GLU A 52 0.66 -16.23 7.92
C GLU A 52 -0.36 -17.17 7.27
N PHE A 53 -1.52 -17.28 7.90
CA PHE A 53 -2.60 -18.17 7.45
C PHE A 53 -3.23 -17.72 6.12
N ASP A 54 -3.36 -16.41 5.92
CA ASP A 54 -3.98 -15.83 4.73
C ASP A 54 -3.04 -14.79 4.10
N PRO A 55 -2.28 -15.19 3.06
CA PRO A 55 -1.34 -14.31 2.36
C PRO A 55 -2.03 -13.33 1.41
N PHE A 56 -3.34 -13.49 1.20
CA PHE A 56 -4.13 -12.67 0.30
C PHE A 56 -5.01 -11.69 1.06
N LYS A 57 -4.85 -11.56 2.38
CA LYS A 57 -5.50 -10.50 3.17
C LYS A 57 -5.16 -9.17 2.54
N ASN A 58 -6.15 -8.55 1.92
CA ASN A 58 -5.99 -7.19 1.46
C ASN A 58 -6.03 -6.29 2.71
N PRO A 59 -4.99 -5.45 2.95
CA PRO A 59 -5.00 -4.51 4.07
C PRO A 59 -6.19 -3.55 4.07
N PHE A 60 -6.88 -3.42 2.93
CA PHE A 60 -8.05 -2.59 2.72
C PHE A 60 -9.36 -3.38 2.67
N ASP A 61 -9.35 -4.69 2.94
CA ASP A 61 -10.60 -5.43 3.08
C ASP A 61 -11.42 -4.81 4.21
N PRO A 62 -12.73 -4.57 4.01
CA PRO A 62 -13.57 -4.08 5.07
C PRO A 62 -13.52 -5.10 6.19
N ILE A 63 -12.96 -4.70 7.33
CA ILE A 63 -12.96 -5.50 8.54
C ILE A 63 -14.43 -5.83 8.79
N LYS A 64 -14.79 -7.12 8.68
CA LYS A 64 -16.10 -7.61 9.15
C LYS A 64 -16.06 -7.53 10.67
N GLU A 65 -16.16 -6.32 11.20
CA GLU A 65 -16.31 -6.09 12.62
C GLU A 65 -17.69 -6.63 13.02
N GLU A 66 -17.68 -7.76 13.72
CA GLU A 66 -18.78 -8.13 14.58
C GLU A 66 -18.93 -7.03 15.63
N ARG A 67 -19.85 -6.10 15.33
CA ARG A 67 -20.54 -5.17 16.24
C ARG A 67 -19.79 -4.87 17.55
N SER A 68 -18.96 -3.84 17.54
CA SER A 68 -18.89 -2.93 18.69
C SER A 68 -18.95 -1.49 18.20
N ALA A 69 -20.13 -0.91 18.35
CA ALA A 69 -20.46 0.43 17.91
C ALA A 69 -19.80 1.46 18.83
N THR A 70 -18.63 1.98 18.46
CA THR A 70 -18.15 3.33 18.80
C THR A 70 -16.85 3.60 18.05
N VAL A 71 -16.93 3.87 16.75
CA VAL A 71 -15.82 4.54 16.06
C VAL A 71 -16.39 5.69 15.26
N ALA A 72 -15.84 6.87 15.55
CA ALA A 72 -16.20 8.14 14.98
C ALA A 72 -16.47 8.01 13.47
N LYS A 73 -17.59 8.59 13.05
CA LYS A 73 -18.00 8.74 11.66
C LYS A 73 -16.87 9.48 10.93
N LYS A 74 -15.87 8.75 10.39
CA LYS A 74 -14.89 9.31 9.48
C LYS A 74 -15.70 9.98 8.40
N GLU A 75 -15.64 11.31 8.32
CA GLU A 75 -16.24 12.06 7.24
C GLU A 75 -15.76 11.40 5.95
N LYS A 76 -16.71 10.85 5.20
CA LYS A 76 -16.42 10.09 4.01
C LYS A 76 -15.86 11.10 3.02
N LEU A 77 -14.57 11.01 2.71
CA LEU A 77 -13.93 11.89 1.74
C LEU A 77 -14.70 11.79 0.42
N ASP A 78 -15.23 12.92 -0.07
CA ASP A 78 -15.94 12.93 -1.34
C ASP A 78 -14.93 12.83 -2.47
N LEU A 79 -14.80 11.62 -3.04
CA LEU A 79 -13.85 11.36 -4.12
C LEU A 79 -14.23 12.11 -5.41
N ASN A 80 -15.47 12.58 -5.55
CA ASN A 80 -15.92 13.29 -6.74
C ASN A 80 -15.31 14.70 -6.86
N CYS A 81 -14.80 15.28 -5.76
CA CYS A 81 -14.15 16.59 -5.79
C CYS A 81 -12.64 16.53 -6.09
N PHE A 82 -12.07 15.32 -6.25
CA PHE A 82 -10.62 15.13 -6.45
C PHE A 82 -10.10 15.89 -7.67
N ASP A 83 -10.81 15.79 -8.80
CA ASP A 83 -10.38 16.45 -10.04
C ASP A 83 -10.35 17.97 -9.90
N GLN A 84 -11.34 18.55 -9.21
CA GLN A 84 -11.40 20.00 -8.98
C GLN A 84 -10.25 20.45 -8.07
N ALA A 85 -10.07 19.78 -6.93
CA ALA A 85 -8.99 20.08 -5.99
C ALA A 85 -7.60 19.95 -6.64
N ARG A 86 -7.41 18.91 -7.47
CA ARG A 86 -6.18 18.71 -8.23
C ARG A 86 -5.91 19.87 -9.18
N VAL A 87 -6.91 20.31 -9.94
CA VAL A 87 -6.74 21.40 -10.93
C VAL A 87 -6.43 22.72 -10.24
N GLU A 88 -7.07 23.02 -9.12
CA GLU A 88 -6.80 24.24 -8.35
C GLU A 88 -5.37 24.25 -7.80
N LEU A 89 -4.91 23.11 -7.28
CA LEU A 89 -3.55 22.95 -6.78
C LEU A 89 -2.52 23.06 -7.92
N GLU A 90 -2.75 22.42 -9.07
CA GLU A 90 -1.89 22.54 -10.25
C GLU A 90 -1.79 24.02 -10.70
N LEU A 91 -2.92 24.75 -10.71
CA LEU A 91 -2.96 26.18 -11.08
C LEU A 91 -2.20 27.07 -10.09
N SER A 92 -2.37 26.85 -8.78
CA SER A 92 -1.71 27.69 -7.77
C SER A 92 -0.19 27.58 -7.86
N TYR A 93 0.33 26.36 -7.96
CA TYR A 93 1.77 26.12 -8.11
C TYR A 93 2.31 26.63 -9.45
N LEU A 94 1.56 26.46 -10.54
CA LEU A 94 1.97 26.95 -11.85
C LEU A 94 2.07 28.49 -11.89
N LYS A 95 1.09 29.19 -11.31
CA LYS A 95 1.11 30.66 -11.20
C LYS A 95 2.30 31.14 -10.38
N GLN A 96 2.54 30.52 -9.22
CA GLN A 96 3.64 30.90 -8.35
C GLN A 96 5.00 30.67 -9.02
N ALA A 97 5.21 29.51 -9.64
CA ALA A 97 6.47 29.20 -10.32
C ALA A 97 6.74 30.12 -11.52
N LEU A 98 5.70 30.49 -12.28
CA LEU A 98 5.84 31.44 -13.39
C LEU A 98 6.13 32.87 -12.89
N LEU A 99 5.55 33.27 -11.76
CA LEU A 99 5.82 34.56 -11.16
C LEU A 99 7.27 34.65 -10.67
N GLU A 100 7.73 33.63 -9.95
CA GLU A 100 9.10 33.56 -9.40
C GLU A 100 10.17 33.42 -10.49
N SER A 101 9.86 32.75 -11.60
CA SER A 101 10.78 32.63 -12.75
C SER A 101 10.68 33.79 -13.75
N GLY A 102 9.87 34.82 -13.48
CA GLY A 102 9.67 35.94 -14.40
C GLY A 102 9.10 35.53 -15.76
N GLY A 103 8.30 34.47 -15.80
CA GLY A 103 7.71 33.91 -17.02
C GLY A 103 8.61 32.93 -17.78
N ASN A 104 9.82 32.63 -17.27
CA ASN A 104 10.68 31.62 -17.87
C ASN A 104 10.16 30.21 -17.60
N GLN A 105 9.51 29.61 -18.59
CA GLN A 105 8.90 28.28 -18.50
C GLN A 105 9.91 27.18 -18.19
N LYS A 106 11.16 27.29 -18.65
CA LYS A 106 12.20 26.27 -18.35
C LYS A 106 12.63 26.33 -16.90
N GLU A 107 12.71 27.53 -16.32
CA GLU A 107 13.07 27.70 -14.91
C GLU A 107 11.91 27.36 -13.98
N ALA A 108 10.68 27.75 -14.33
CA ALA A 108 9.48 27.32 -13.60
C ALA A 108 9.36 25.79 -13.58
N ALA A 109 9.73 25.11 -14.67
CA ALA A 109 9.68 23.65 -14.75
C ALA A 109 10.69 23.03 -13.78
N LYS A 110 11.90 23.59 -13.71
CA LYS A 110 12.92 23.18 -12.72
C LYS A 110 12.43 23.40 -11.28
N MET A 111 11.80 24.53 -10.98
CA MET A 111 11.27 24.82 -9.63
C MET A 111 10.19 23.81 -9.21
N LEU A 112 9.32 23.41 -10.13
CA LEU A 112 8.26 22.43 -9.88
C LEU A 112 8.73 20.97 -10.02
N ASN A 113 10.01 20.71 -10.28
CA ASN A 113 10.56 19.38 -10.60
C ASN A 113 9.82 18.68 -11.75
N LEU A 114 9.39 19.46 -12.75
CA LEU A 114 8.75 18.99 -13.96
C LEU A 114 9.72 19.04 -15.14
N THR A 115 9.48 18.17 -16.13
CA THR A 115 10.10 18.36 -17.43
C THR A 115 9.52 19.60 -18.11
N TYR A 116 10.29 20.21 -19.01
CA TYR A 116 9.82 21.36 -19.78
C TYR A 116 8.53 21.03 -20.55
N ASP A 117 8.42 19.84 -21.14
CA ASP A 117 7.24 19.42 -21.89
C ASP A 117 6.00 19.23 -21.00
N GLN A 118 6.18 18.72 -19.77
CA GLN A 118 5.10 18.62 -18.78
C GLN A 118 4.57 20.01 -18.42
N LEU A 119 5.46 20.95 -18.07
CA LEU A 119 5.06 22.30 -17.74
C LEU A 119 4.40 23.00 -18.93
N ARG A 120 4.96 22.86 -20.13
CA ARG A 120 4.38 23.42 -21.36
C ARG A 120 2.98 22.85 -21.65
N GLY A 121 2.78 21.56 -21.39
CA GLY A 121 1.47 20.92 -21.49
C GLY A 121 0.46 21.52 -20.51
N LEU A 122 0.84 21.67 -19.24
CA LEU A 122 0.00 22.31 -18.21
C LEU A 122 -0.30 23.78 -18.56
N TYR A 123 0.69 24.53 -19.03
CA TYR A 123 0.54 25.92 -19.44
C TYR A 123 -0.47 26.07 -20.57
N ARG A 124 -0.39 25.23 -21.62
CA ARG A 124 -1.37 25.25 -22.72
C ARG A 124 -2.76 24.81 -22.27
N LYS A 125 -2.84 23.81 -21.40
CA LYS A 125 -4.12 23.28 -20.89
C LYS A 125 -4.86 24.31 -20.04
N TYR A 126 -4.11 25.14 -19.30
CA TYR A 126 -4.67 26.10 -18.35
C TYR A 126 -4.51 27.56 -18.79
N GLN A 127 -4.17 27.81 -20.05
CA GLN A 127 -3.89 29.14 -20.58
C GLN A 127 -5.06 30.11 -20.37
N ASP A 128 -6.30 29.65 -20.48
CA ASP A 128 -7.49 30.48 -20.28
C ASP A 128 -7.79 30.81 -18.81
N ARG A 129 -7.13 30.12 -17.87
CA ARG A 129 -7.34 30.25 -16.41
C ARG A 129 -6.12 30.85 -15.68
N LEU A 130 -5.01 31.03 -16.38
CA LEU A 130 -3.77 31.61 -15.87
C LEU A 130 -3.88 33.13 -15.81
#